data_AF-Q5DHR0-F1
#
_entry.id   AF-Q5DHR0-F1
#
_cell.length_a   1.000
_cell.length_b   1.000
_cell.length_c   1.000
_cell.angle_alpha   90.00
_cell.angle_beta   90.00
_cell.angle_gamma   90.00
#
_symmetry.space_group_name_H-M   'P 1'
#
loop_
_entity.id
_entity.type
_entity.pdbx_description
1 polymer ?
#
loop_
_entity_poly.entity_id
_entity_poly.type
_entity_poly.pdbx_seq_one_letter_code
_entity_poly.pdbx_strand_id
1 'polypeptide(L)'
;MLISCGLLMFSYESTQFDYIGFLLVLAASFLSGIRWSFTQLIVHGQCYGLPHPIDLMFHSQPWMALAILPLSLYIEGFELITAKNLFRTDAFNQLVGDLLQLCIGALLAFGLELSEYLVVSSASSLTLSVAGILKEVCTLYLASKFNGDNISHVNMIGFFICLCGIALHIVAKAVNSKKYAGEKHYS
;
A
#
# COMPACT_ATOMS: atom_id res chain seq x y z
N MET A 1 -0.44 -1.53 -19.25
CA MET A 1 -1.74 -1.84 -19.89
C MET A 1 -2.28 -3.19 -19.45
N LEU A 2 -1.52 -4.29 -19.55
CA LEU A 2 -1.98 -5.60 -19.07
C LEU A 2 -2.32 -5.61 -17.56
N ILE A 3 -1.47 -4.98 -16.73
CA ILE A 3 -1.65 -4.88 -15.28
C ILE A 3 -2.95 -4.15 -14.92
N SER A 4 -3.18 -2.96 -15.50
CA SER A 4 -4.39 -2.16 -15.26
C SER A 4 -5.66 -2.87 -15.73
N CYS A 5 -5.60 -3.57 -16.87
CA CYS A 5 -6.73 -4.35 -17.39
C CYS A 5 -7.08 -5.54 -16.48
N GLY A 6 -6.07 -6.28 -15.99
CA GLY A 6 -6.26 -7.36 -15.02
C GLY A 6 -6.83 -6.88 -13.70
N LEU A 7 -6.38 -5.72 -13.20
CA LEU A 7 -6.90 -5.10 -11.97
C LEU A 7 -8.35 -4.66 -12.12
N LEU A 8 -8.73 -4.05 -13.26
CA LEU A 8 -10.11 -3.66 -13.54
C LEU A 8 -11.02 -4.89 -13.61
N MET A 9 -10.58 -5.96 -14.28
CA MET A 9 -11.33 -7.21 -14.38
C MET A 9 -11.48 -7.90 -13.01
N PHE A 10 -10.48 -7.80 -12.14
CA PHE A 10 -10.56 -8.26 -10.75
C PHE A 10 -11.56 -7.46 -9.90
N SER A 11 -11.76 -6.17 -10.19
CA SER A 11 -12.68 -5.31 -9.43
C SER A 11 -14.12 -5.27 -9.99
N TYR A 12 -14.35 -5.72 -11.23
CA TYR A 12 -15.61 -5.49 -11.95
C TYR A 12 -16.78 -6.41 -11.51
N GLU A 13 -16.49 -7.65 -11.11
CA GLU A 13 -17.54 -8.65 -10.78
C GLU A 13 -17.79 -8.81 -9.27
N SER A 14 -17.09 -8.06 -8.42
CA SER A 14 -17.12 -8.18 -6.96
C SER A 14 -18.33 -7.48 -6.33
N THR A 15 -19.57 -7.90 -6.67
CA THR A 15 -20.87 -7.76 -5.97
C THR A 15 -21.32 -6.47 -5.23
N GLN A 16 -20.55 -5.38 -5.14
CA GLN A 16 -20.92 -4.06 -4.57
C GLN A 16 -20.08 -2.96 -5.24
N PHE A 17 -20.09 -2.86 -6.57
CA PHE A 17 -19.30 -1.84 -7.25
C PHE A 17 -19.91 -0.45 -7.07
N ASP A 18 -19.39 0.32 -6.11
CA ASP A 18 -19.71 1.73 -5.93
C ASP A 18 -18.71 2.60 -6.72
N TYR A 19 -19.24 3.37 -7.68
CA TYR A 19 -18.44 4.21 -8.56
C TYR A 19 -17.69 5.32 -7.80
N ILE A 20 -18.29 5.85 -6.74
CA ILE A 20 -17.71 6.94 -5.94
C ILE A 20 -16.52 6.41 -5.14
N GLY A 21 -16.67 5.24 -4.50
CA GLY A 21 -15.60 4.51 -3.82
C GLY A 21 -14.45 4.16 -4.77
N PHE A 22 -14.76 3.71 -5.98
CA PHE A 22 -13.75 3.44 -7.00
C PHE A 22 -12.95 4.71 -7.36
N LEU A 23 -13.63 5.84 -7.57
CA LEU A 23 -12.98 7.11 -7.90
C LEU A 23 -12.13 7.64 -6.73
N LEU A 24 -12.62 7.52 -5.49
CA LEU A 24 -11.89 7.89 -4.28
C LEU A 24 -10.62 7.07 -4.10
N VAL A 25 -10.69 5.75 -4.32
CA VAL A 25 -9.52 4.86 -4.28
C VAL A 25 -8.52 5.23 -5.37
N LEU A 26 -8.98 5.52 -6.59
CA LEU A 26 -8.10 5.92 -7.69
C LEU A 26 -7.38 7.25 -7.39
N ALA A 27 -8.08 8.23 -6.83
CA ALA A 27 -7.48 9.50 -6.39
C ALA A 27 -6.48 9.27 -5.24
N ALA A 28 -6.82 8.44 -4.26
CA ALA A 28 -5.94 8.09 -3.14
C ALA A 28 -4.66 7.37 -3.60
N SER A 29 -4.75 6.45 -4.56
CA SER A 29 -3.59 5.78 -5.17
C SER A 29 -2.71 6.76 -5.92
N PHE A 30 -3.30 7.71 -6.66
CA PHE A 30 -2.54 8.76 -7.37
C PHE A 30 -1.76 9.65 -6.39
N LEU A 31 -2.43 10.17 -5.35
CA LEU A 31 -1.81 10.97 -4.29
C LEU A 31 -0.71 10.19 -3.55
N SER A 32 -0.95 8.91 -3.27
CA SER A 32 0.05 8.02 -2.66
C SER A 32 1.27 7.82 -3.55
N GLY A 33 1.08 7.68 -4.87
CA GLY A 33 2.16 7.61 -5.84
C GLY A 33 3.00 8.89 -5.88
N ILE A 34 2.37 10.06 -5.78
CA ILE A 34 3.07 11.35 -5.66
C ILE A 34 3.88 11.39 -4.36
N ARG A 35 3.27 11.02 -3.22
CA ARG A 35 3.96 10.98 -1.93
C ARG A 35 5.20 10.11 -1.99
N TRP A 36 5.09 8.87 -2.47
CA TRP A 36 6.23 7.96 -2.58
C TRP A 36 7.29 8.48 -3.55
N SER A 37 6.89 9.11 -4.66
CA SER A 37 7.84 9.74 -5.59
C SER A 37 8.61 10.88 -4.93
N PHE A 38 7.94 11.71 -4.13
CA PHE A 38 8.55 12.79 -3.37
C PHE A 38 9.47 12.26 -2.26
N THR A 39 9.05 11.25 -1.50
CA THR A 39 9.89 10.55 -0.52
C THR A 39 11.13 9.98 -1.18
N GLN A 40 11.00 9.36 -2.34
CA GLN A 40 12.13 8.83 -3.09
C GLN A 40 13.08 9.95 -3.55
N LEU A 41 12.56 11.09 -4.01
CA LEU A 41 13.37 12.26 -4.36
C LEU A 41 14.11 12.84 -3.16
N ILE A 42 13.49 12.87 -1.98
CA ILE A 42 14.17 13.31 -0.76
C ILE A 42 15.26 12.31 -0.37
N VAL A 43 14.94 11.03 -0.32
CA VAL A 43 15.87 9.96 0.08
C VAL A 43 17.08 9.87 -0.85
N HIS A 44 16.88 10.03 -2.17
CA HIS A 44 17.98 9.99 -3.16
C HIS A 44 18.64 11.35 -3.40
N GLY A 45 17.94 12.46 -3.15
CA GLY A 45 18.43 13.83 -3.37
C GLY A 45 19.42 14.29 -2.30
N GLN A 46 19.44 13.65 -1.13
CA GLN A 46 20.48 13.84 -0.10
C GLN A 46 21.75 13.03 -0.46
N CYS A 47 22.30 13.28 -1.65
CA CYS A 47 23.62 12.78 -2.04
C CYS A 47 24.68 13.37 -1.09
N TYR A 48 25.28 12.52 -0.24
CA TYR A 48 26.54 12.73 0.51
C TYR A 48 26.54 13.34 1.93
N GLY A 49 25.47 13.24 2.75
CA GLY A 49 25.65 13.52 4.18
C GLY A 49 24.40 13.57 5.08
N LEU A 50 24.00 12.40 5.62
CA LEU A 50 23.04 12.12 6.72
C LEU A 50 21.53 12.38 6.45
N PRO A 51 20.57 11.68 7.09
CA PRO A 51 20.64 10.63 8.13
C PRO A 51 19.96 9.30 7.69
N HIS A 52 19.85 8.31 8.60
CA HIS A 52 19.23 7.00 8.35
C HIS A 52 17.78 7.15 7.80
N PRO A 53 17.30 6.30 6.87
CA PRO A 53 15.91 6.35 6.34
C PRO A 53 14.81 6.32 7.42
N ILE A 54 15.17 5.91 8.64
CA ILE A 54 14.30 5.89 9.82
C ILE A 54 14.04 7.31 10.34
N ASP A 55 15.03 8.21 10.28
CA ASP A 55 14.89 9.60 10.76
C ASP A 55 13.92 10.39 9.87
N LEU A 56 13.89 10.09 8.57
CA LEU A 56 12.91 10.67 7.65
C LEU A 56 11.48 10.22 8.01
N MET A 57 11.32 8.95 8.35
CA MET A 57 10.06 8.34 8.78
C MET A 57 9.54 8.98 10.07
N PHE A 58 10.42 9.13 11.06
CA PHE A 58 10.09 9.71 12.36
C PHE A 58 9.62 11.17 12.25
N HIS A 59 10.14 11.91 11.26
CA HIS A 59 9.70 13.28 11.01
C HIS A 59 8.40 13.36 10.18
N SER A 60 8.16 12.42 9.26
CA SER A 60 6.97 12.45 8.39
C SER A 60 5.71 11.91 9.05
N GLN A 61 5.81 10.85 9.86
CA GLN A 61 4.66 10.21 10.52
C GLN A 61 3.82 11.16 11.41
N PRO A 62 4.40 12.05 12.26
CA PRO A 62 3.59 12.95 13.08
C PRO A 62 2.76 13.93 12.24
N TRP A 63 3.26 14.36 11.07
CA TRP A 63 2.50 15.23 10.16
C TRP A 63 1.32 14.49 9.53
N MET A 64 1.50 13.22 9.17
CA MET A 64 0.42 12.38 8.65
C MET A 64 -0.65 12.11 9.72
N ALA A 65 -0.23 11.82 10.95
CA ALA A 65 -1.14 11.64 12.08
C ALA A 65 -1.92 12.93 12.38
N LEU A 66 -1.25 14.09 12.40
CA LEU A 66 -1.89 15.38 12.61
C LEU A 66 -2.95 15.71 11.54
N ALA A 67 -2.74 15.29 10.30
CA ALA A 67 -3.69 15.52 9.21
C ALA A 67 -4.91 14.56 9.27
N ILE A 68 -4.67 13.28 9.55
CA ILE A 68 -5.71 12.24 9.51
C ILE A 68 -6.55 12.22 10.80
N LEU A 69 -5.95 12.49 11.96
CA LEU A 69 -6.63 12.44 13.26
C LEU A 69 -7.86 13.36 13.36
N PRO A 70 -7.81 14.66 12.99
CA PRO A 70 -9.01 15.51 13.03
C PRO A 70 -10.08 15.06 12.03
N LEU A 71 -9.68 14.52 10.87
CA LEU A 71 -10.61 13.98 9.89
C LEU A 71 -11.33 12.72 10.40
N SER A 72 -10.59 11.79 11.01
CA SER A 72 -11.15 10.58 11.64
C SER A 72 -12.09 10.94 12.79
N LEU A 73 -11.73 11.90 13.65
CA LEU A 73 -12.62 12.38 14.71
C LEU A 73 -13.90 13.05 14.16
N TYR A 74 -13.82 13.73 13.02
CA TYR A 74 -15.00 14.35 12.41
C TYR A 74 -15.97 13.32 11.81
N ILE A 75 -15.45 12.27 11.17
CA ILE A 75 -16.26 11.25 10.49
C ILE A 75 -16.78 10.20 11.48
N GLU A 76 -15.90 9.64 12.31
CA GLU A 76 -16.19 8.48 13.17
C GLU A 76 -16.33 8.86 14.65
N GLY A 77 -15.93 10.08 15.04
CA GLY A 77 -15.87 10.47 16.45
C GLY A 77 -17.24 10.47 17.15
N PHE A 78 -18.34 10.77 16.44
CA PHE A 78 -19.68 10.70 17.04
C PHE A 78 -20.09 9.26 17.40
N GLU A 79 -19.74 8.29 16.55
CA GLU A 79 -19.94 6.88 16.85
C GLU A 79 -19.03 6.40 17.97
N LEU A 80 -17.78 6.87 18.01
CA LEU A 80 -16.81 6.53 19.06
C LEU A 80 -17.25 7.01 20.45
N ILE A 81 -17.84 8.20 20.54
CA ILE A 81 -18.36 8.78 21.80
C ILE A 81 -19.67 8.11 22.22
N THR A 82 -20.48 7.66 21.25
CA THR A 82 -21.77 6.99 21.49
C THR A 82 -21.62 5.48 21.70
N ALA A 83 -20.49 4.89 21.28
CA ALA A 83 -20.19 3.47 21.41
C ALA A 83 -20.11 3.07 22.89
N LYS A 84 -21.20 2.48 23.37
CA LYS A 84 -21.38 1.98 24.74
C LYS A 84 -20.32 0.97 25.22
N ASN A 85 -19.48 0.43 24.32
CA ASN A 85 -18.48 -0.60 24.63
C ASN A 85 -17.13 -0.05 25.11
N LEU A 86 -16.77 1.20 24.78
CA LEU A 86 -15.47 1.77 25.16
C LEU A 86 -15.48 2.46 26.54
N PHE A 87 -16.63 2.98 26.98
CA PHE A 87 -16.72 3.88 28.15
C PHE A 87 -17.48 3.33 29.37
N ARG A 88 -18.05 2.12 29.32
CA ARG A 88 -18.74 1.52 30.49
C ARG A 88 -17.81 0.54 31.22
N THR A 89 -17.51 0.85 32.48
CA THR A 89 -16.58 0.22 33.44
C THR A 89 -16.74 -1.29 33.68
N ASP A 90 -17.75 -1.96 33.11
CA ASP A 90 -18.05 -3.38 33.40
C ASP A 90 -17.14 -4.38 32.66
N ALA A 91 -16.32 -3.95 31.69
CA ALA A 91 -15.55 -4.85 30.83
C ALA A 91 -14.09 -4.40 30.59
N PHE A 92 -13.33 -4.10 31.65
CA PHE A 92 -11.89 -3.79 31.56
C PHE A 92 -11.11 -4.82 30.72
N ASN A 93 -11.48 -6.11 30.81
CA ASN A 93 -10.87 -7.17 30.01
C ASN A 93 -11.15 -7.07 28.50
N GLN A 94 -12.31 -6.55 28.08
CA GLN A 94 -12.64 -6.34 26.67
C GLN A 94 -11.88 -5.14 26.12
N LEU A 95 -11.83 -4.03 26.87
CA LEU A 95 -11.04 -2.85 26.51
C LEU A 95 -9.55 -3.18 26.33
N VAL A 96 -8.98 -3.99 27.23
CA VAL A 96 -7.59 -4.45 27.11
C VAL A 96 -7.40 -5.33 25.88
N GLY A 97 -8.37 -6.20 25.56
CA GLY A 97 -8.35 -7.02 24.34
C GLY A 97 -8.35 -6.19 23.06
N ASP A 98 -9.25 -5.20 22.97
CA ASP A 98 -9.36 -4.31 21.82
C ASP A 98 -8.09 -3.44 21.66
N LEU A 99 -7.56 -2.92 22.77
CA LEU A 99 -6.32 -2.15 22.78
C LEU A 99 -5.12 -3.00 22.33
N LEU A 100 -5.03 -4.25 22.78
CA LEU A 100 -3.98 -5.18 22.35
C LEU A 100 -4.08 -5.46 20.85
N GLN A 101 -5.28 -5.73 20.34
CA GLN A 101 -5.50 -5.97 18.92
C GLN A 101 -5.13 -4.73 18.07
N LEU A 102 -5.47 -3.54 18.56
CA LEU A 102 -5.08 -2.27 17.94
C LEU A 102 -3.56 -2.07 17.96
N CYS A 103 -2.90 -2.35 19.08
CA CYS A 103 -1.44 -2.28 19.18
C CYS A 103 -0.73 -3.26 18.24
N ILE A 104 -1.26 -4.48 18.10
CA ILE A 104 -0.72 -5.47 17.15
C ILE A 104 -0.88 -4.98 15.71
N GLY A 105 -2.06 -4.46 15.36
CA GLY A 105 -2.31 -3.86 14.05
C GLY A 105 -1.38 -2.68 13.76
N ALA A 106 -1.20 -1.78 14.74
CA ALA A 106 -0.29 -0.65 14.64
C ALA A 106 1.18 -1.08 14.46
N LEU A 107 1.62 -2.13 15.18
CA LEU A 107 2.96 -2.67 15.04
C LEU A 107 3.18 -3.29 13.64
N LEU A 108 2.20 -4.03 13.12
CA LEU A 108 2.25 -4.59 11.77
C LEU A 108 2.26 -3.49 10.70
N ALA A 109 1.43 -2.46 10.85
CA ALA A 109 1.41 -1.31 9.95
C ALA A 109 2.75 -0.55 9.96
N PHE A 110 3.32 -0.32 11.15
CA PHE A 110 4.64 0.29 11.30
C PHE A 110 5.74 -0.55 10.64
N GLY A 111 5.74 -1.87 10.85
CA GLY A 111 6.71 -2.77 10.21
C GLY A 111 6.60 -2.78 8.69
N LEU A 112 5.37 -2.76 8.16
CA LEU A 112 5.10 -2.64 6.73
C LEU A 112 5.62 -1.32 6.16
N GLU A 113 5.33 -0.21 6.84
CA GLU A 113 5.80 1.12 6.43
C GLU A 113 7.33 1.19 6.47
N LEU A 114 7.98 0.70 7.53
CA LEU A 114 9.44 0.61 7.62
C LEU A 114 10.03 -0.22 6.48
N SER A 115 9.43 -1.37 6.16
CA SER A 115 9.87 -2.20 5.04
C SER A 115 9.78 -1.46 3.70
N GLU A 116 8.72 -0.67 3.49
CA GLU A 116 8.58 0.14 2.28
C GLU A 116 9.65 1.23 2.20
N TYR A 117 9.90 1.95 3.30
CA TYR A 117 10.95 2.96 3.36
C TYR A 117 12.36 2.38 3.13
N LEU A 118 12.65 1.18 3.65
CA LEU A 118 13.91 0.49 3.39
C LEU A 118 14.07 0.08 1.92
N VAL A 119 12.99 -0.40 1.29
CA VAL A 119 12.98 -0.70 -0.15
C VAL A 119 13.17 0.58 -0.96
N VAL A 120 12.48 1.68 -0.63
CA VAL A 120 12.68 3.00 -1.26
C VAL A 120 14.14 3.45 -1.14
N SER A 121 14.77 3.24 0.02
CA SER A 121 16.16 3.65 0.26
C SER A 121 17.19 2.81 -0.50
N SER A 122 16.85 1.57 -0.89
CA SER A 122 17.82 0.64 -1.46
C SER A 122 17.58 0.35 -2.94
N ALA A 123 16.37 0.63 -3.45
CA ALA A 123 15.93 0.19 -4.77
C ALA A 123 15.60 1.36 -5.71
N SER A 124 15.69 1.09 -7.02
CA SER A 124 15.29 2.05 -8.05
C SER A 124 13.78 2.30 -8.05
N SER A 125 13.36 3.49 -8.51
CA SER A 125 11.95 3.88 -8.75
C SER A 125 11.10 2.81 -9.41
N LEU A 126 11.70 2.10 -10.36
CA LEU A 126 11.00 1.07 -11.12
C LEU A 126 10.82 -0.24 -10.32
N THR A 127 11.74 -0.58 -9.44
CA THR A 127 11.60 -1.74 -8.53
C THR A 127 10.53 -1.44 -7.47
N LEU A 128 10.51 -0.21 -6.95
CA LEU A 128 9.52 0.24 -5.99
C LEU A 128 8.10 0.16 -6.56
N SER A 129 7.90 0.63 -7.80
CA SER A 129 6.60 0.56 -8.48
C SER A 129 6.11 -0.89 -8.65
N VAL A 130 7.00 -1.82 -9.02
CA VAL A 130 6.64 -3.24 -9.17
C VAL A 130 6.32 -3.89 -7.82
N ALA A 131 7.13 -3.62 -6.79
CA ALA A 131 6.90 -4.15 -5.44
C ALA A 131 5.57 -3.63 -4.85
N GLY A 132 5.24 -2.35 -5.08
CA GLY A 132 3.97 -1.76 -4.68
C GLY A 132 2.77 -2.46 -5.32
N ILE A 133 2.79 -2.67 -6.63
CA ILE A 133 1.71 -3.38 -7.34
C ILE A 133 1.56 -4.81 -6.82
N LEU A 134 2.67 -5.54 -6.62
CA LEU A 134 2.61 -6.89 -6.05
C LEU A 134 2.02 -6.90 -4.64
N LYS A 135 2.44 -5.96 -3.78
CA LYS A 135 1.90 -5.79 -2.42
C LYS A 135 0.39 -5.52 -2.46
N GLU A 136 -0.07 -4.61 -3.30
CA GLU A 136 -1.48 -4.26 -3.43
C GLU A 136 -2.32 -5.47 -3.88
N VAL A 137 -1.85 -6.20 -4.89
CA VAL A 137 -2.53 -7.40 -5.41
C VAL A 137 -2.58 -8.51 -4.34
N CYS A 138 -1.50 -8.73 -3.59
CA CYS A 138 -1.48 -9.68 -2.48
C CYS A 138 -2.42 -9.27 -1.36
N THR A 139 -2.44 -7.99 -0.98
CA THR A 139 -3.31 -7.44 0.07
C THR A 139 -4.78 -7.62 -0.31
N LEU A 140 -5.16 -7.28 -1.55
CA LEU A 140 -6.53 -7.46 -2.05
C LEU A 140 -6.97 -8.92 -2.05
N TYR A 141 -6.10 -9.83 -2.50
CA TYR A 141 -6.39 -11.26 -2.49
C TYR A 141 -6.56 -11.81 -1.08
N LEU A 142 -5.65 -11.45 -0.16
CA LEU A 142 -5.72 -11.85 1.25
C LEU A 142 -7.00 -11.30 1.92
N ALA A 143 -7.33 -10.03 1.67
CA ALA A 143 -8.54 -9.40 2.19
C ALA A 143 -9.80 -10.13 1.70
N SER A 144 -9.89 -10.43 0.40
CA SER A 144 -11.02 -11.17 -0.17
C SER A 144 -11.16 -12.58 0.43
N LYS A 145 -10.04 -13.30 0.60
CA LYS A 145 -10.05 -14.64 1.22
C LYS A 145 -10.45 -14.59 2.70
N PHE A 146 -9.99 -13.58 3.43
CA PHE A 146 -10.27 -13.43 4.86
C PHE A 146 -11.70 -12.95 5.13
N ASN A 147 -12.24 -12.07 4.29
CA ASN A 147 -13.64 -11.62 4.35
C ASN A 147 -14.64 -12.71 3.92
N GLY A 148 -14.17 -13.82 3.33
CA GLY A 148 -15.04 -14.88 2.83
C GLY A 148 -15.86 -14.45 1.61
N ASP A 149 -15.41 -13.42 0.88
CA ASP A 149 -16.07 -12.98 -0.33
C ASP A 149 -16.02 -14.08 -1.39
N ASN A 150 -17.13 -14.26 -2.11
CA ASN A 150 -17.19 -15.22 -3.21
C ASN A 150 -16.35 -14.70 -4.38
N ILE A 151 -15.12 -15.21 -4.50
CA ILE A 151 -14.23 -14.90 -5.62
C ILE A 151 -14.81 -15.55 -6.88
N SER A 152 -15.43 -14.74 -7.76
CA SER A 152 -15.86 -15.19 -9.09
C SER A 152 -14.66 -15.69 -9.91
N HIS A 153 -14.91 -16.62 -10.84
CA HIS A 153 -13.91 -17.09 -11.79
C HIS A 153 -13.27 -15.93 -12.58
N VAL A 154 -14.03 -14.85 -12.82
CA VAL A 154 -13.54 -13.63 -13.49
C VAL A 154 -12.46 -12.92 -12.66
N ASN A 155 -12.66 -12.80 -11.35
CA ASN A 155 -11.66 -12.21 -10.45
C ASN A 155 -10.38 -13.04 -10.42
N MET A 156 -10.52 -14.36 -10.34
CA MET A 156 -9.36 -15.25 -10.35
C MET A 156 -8.55 -15.10 -11.65
N ILE A 157 -9.21 -14.99 -12.81
CA ILE A 157 -8.56 -14.72 -14.09
C ILE A 157 -7.89 -13.33 -14.10
N GLY A 158 -8.56 -12.29 -13.61
CA GLY A 158 -8.01 -10.94 -13.51
C GLY A 158 -6.72 -10.88 -12.66
N PHE A 159 -6.70 -11.63 -11.54
CA PHE A 159 -5.52 -11.79 -10.69
C PHE A 159 -4.34 -12.43 -11.43
N PHE A 160 -4.56 -13.52 -12.16
CA PHE A 160 -3.52 -14.17 -12.96
C PHE A 160 -3.00 -13.26 -14.09
N ILE A 161 -3.89 -12.55 -14.79
CA ILE A 161 -3.50 -11.58 -15.82
C ILE A 161 -2.63 -10.47 -15.22
N CYS A 162 -2.97 -9.99 -14.02
CA CYS A 162 -2.17 -8.98 -13.32
C CYS A 162 -0.76 -9.51 -13.00
N LEU A 163 -0.65 -10.71 -12.42
CA LEU A 163 0.63 -11.36 -12.13
C LEU A 163 1.48 -11.59 -13.39
N CYS A 164 0.87 -12.10 -14.46
CA CYS A 164 1.56 -12.28 -15.74
C CYS A 164 2.04 -10.94 -16.31
N GLY A 165 1.25 -9.87 -16.19
CA GLY A 165 1.63 -8.53 -16.62
C GLY A 165 2.85 -7.99 -15.88
N ILE A 166 2.92 -8.23 -14.57
CA ILE A 166 4.07 -7.86 -13.74
C ILE A 166 5.30 -8.67 -14.14
N ALA A 167 5.16 -9.99 -14.27
CA ALA A 167 6.26 -10.88 -14.68
C ALA A 167 6.82 -10.50 -16.05
N LEU A 168 5.95 -10.25 -17.03
CA LEU A 168 6.35 -9.81 -18.36
C LEU A 168 7.08 -8.47 -18.32
N HIS A 169 6.61 -7.52 -17.50
CA HIS A 169 7.25 -6.21 -17.34
C HIS A 169 8.68 -6.36 -16.78
N ILE A 170 8.87 -7.21 -15.77
CA ILE A 170 10.18 -7.50 -15.18
C ILE A 170 11.11 -8.15 -16.22
N VAL A 171 10.63 -9.16 -16.95
CA VAL A 171 11.42 -9.87 -17.97
C VAL A 171 11.81 -8.92 -19.10
N ALA A 172 10.87 -8.14 -19.63
CA ALA A 172 11.14 -7.17 -20.68
C ALA A 172 12.18 -6.14 -20.23
N LYS A 173 12.10 -5.66 -18.99
CA LYS A 173 13.10 -4.75 -18.41
C LYS A 173 14.48 -5.42 -18.30
N ALA A 174 14.54 -6.65 -17.79
CA ALA A 174 15.79 -7.39 -17.62
C ALA A 174 16.49 -7.65 -18.96
N VAL A 175 15.74 -8.00 -20.01
CA VAL A 175 16.26 -8.19 -21.37
C VAL A 175 16.80 -6.88 -21.94
N ASN A 176 16.05 -5.78 -21.81
CA ASN A 176 16.51 -4.48 -22.28
C ASN A 176 17.77 -4.01 -21.53
N SER A 177 17.83 -4.19 -20.20
CA SER A 177 19.02 -3.86 -19.41
C SER A 177 20.26 -4.65 -19.83
N LYS A 178 20.11 -5.94 -20.21
CA LYS A 178 21.22 -6.75 -20.74
C LYS A 178 21.67 -6.29 -22.12
N LYS A 179 20.74 -5.86 -22.97
CA LYS A 179 21.04 -5.33 -24.31
C LYS A 179 21.92 -4.08 -24.26
N TYR A 180 21.60 -3.14 -23.36
CA TYR A 180 22.42 -1.94 -23.13
C TYR A 180 23.80 -2.23 -22.50
N ALA A 181 23.93 -3.30 -21.71
CA ALA A 181 25.23 -3.73 -21.18
C ALA A 181 26.11 -4.38 -22.26
N GLY A 182 25.52 -5.03 -23.27
CA GLY A 182 26.24 -5.64 -24.39
C GLY A 182 26.81 -4.63 -25.40
N GLU A 183 26.12 -3.51 -25.64
CA GLU A 183 26.61 -2.46 -26.56
C GLU A 183 27.81 -1.67 -25.99
N LYS A 184 27.90 -1.50 -24.66
CA LYS A 184 29.05 -0.84 -24.01
C LYS A 184 30.36 -1.63 -24.06
N HIS A 185 30.32 -2.92 -24.38
CA HIS A 185 31.52 -3.76 -24.52
C HIS A 185 32.07 -3.79 -25.97
N TYR A 186 31.39 -3.15 -26.92
CA TYR A 186 31.75 -3.12 -28.33
C TYR A 186 32.11 -1.72 -28.88
N SER A 187 32.13 -0.70 -28.02
CA SER A 187 32.69 0.64 -28.28
C SER A 187 33.91 0.86 -27.39
#